data_AF-Q31QE6-F1
#
_entry.id   AF-Q31QE6-F1
#
_cell.length_a   1.000
_cell.length_b   1.000
_cell.length_c   1.000
_cell.angle_alpha   90.00
_cell.angle_beta   90.00
_cell.angle_gamma   90.00
#
_symmetry.space_group_name_H-M   'P 1'
#
loop_
_entity.id
_entity.type
_entity.pdbx_description
1 polymer ?
#
loop_
_entity_poly.entity_id
_entity_poly.type
_entity_poly.pdbx_seq_one_letter_code
_entity_poly.pdbx_strand_id
1 'polypeptide(L)'
;MSLGQPSRSSFCAGQIVQCQRSPLWLLAEVIEVVSDRDRLWLRPLAVAVIETESWQVFDCREDSQLLVPLDSFEAAEDVAAITLLSQLSEMPQASQEGRQHLRSLLRQLLATAA
;
A
#
# COMPACT_ATOMS: atom_id res chain seq x y z
N MET A 1 29.57 -9.56 17.33
CA MET A 1 28.20 -10.09 17.38
C MET A 1 27.33 -9.15 16.54
N SER A 2 27.24 -9.39 15.23
CA SER A 2 26.34 -8.62 14.38
C SER A 2 24.95 -9.20 14.58
N LEU A 3 24.05 -8.43 15.17
CA LEU A 3 22.62 -8.75 15.13
C LEU A 3 22.27 -8.81 13.65
N GLY A 4 21.81 -9.97 13.19
CA GLY A 4 21.38 -10.15 11.82
C GLY A 4 20.40 -9.05 11.48
N GLN A 5 20.70 -8.25 10.45
CA GLN A 5 19.67 -7.48 9.78
C GLN A 5 18.52 -8.45 9.49
N PRO A 6 17.26 -8.10 9.80
CA PRO A 6 16.16 -8.92 9.34
C PRO A 6 16.37 -9.08 7.84
N SER A 7 16.51 -10.33 7.39
CA SER A 7 16.55 -10.66 5.97
C SER A 7 15.41 -9.88 5.33
N ARG A 8 15.71 -8.94 4.42
CA ARG A 8 14.70 -8.23 3.63
C ARG A 8 13.74 -9.30 3.14
N SER A 9 12.58 -9.39 3.78
CA SER A 9 11.62 -10.46 3.51
C SER A 9 11.26 -10.32 2.05
N SER A 10 11.66 -11.31 1.24
CA SER A 10 11.36 -11.29 -0.18
C SER A 10 9.86 -11.29 -0.33
N PHE A 11 9.30 -10.22 -0.91
CA PHE A 11 7.88 -10.18 -1.25
C PHE A 11 7.54 -11.33 -2.21
N CYS A 12 6.31 -11.84 -2.16
CA CYS A 12 5.81 -12.82 -3.11
C CYS A 12 4.52 -12.35 -3.79
N ALA A 13 4.24 -12.86 -4.98
CA ALA A 13 2.99 -12.56 -5.69
C ALA A 13 1.78 -13.03 -4.85
N GLY A 14 0.73 -12.21 -4.83
CA GLY A 14 -0.46 -12.38 -4.00
C GLY A 14 -0.32 -11.89 -2.55
N GLN A 15 0.88 -11.51 -2.11
CA GLN A 15 1.07 -10.96 -0.77
C GLN A 15 0.41 -9.58 -0.65
N ILE A 16 -0.24 -9.34 0.50
CA ILE A 16 -0.72 -8.01 0.86
C ILE A 16 0.40 -7.23 1.55
N VAL A 17 0.64 -6.03 1.04
CA VAL A 17 1.66 -5.10 1.52
C VAL A 17 1.04 -3.77 1.87
N GLN A 18 1.74 -3.02 2.71
CA GLN A 18 1.32 -1.71 3.16
C GLN A 18 2.43 -0.67 3.05
N CYS A 19 2.02 0.58 2.89
CA CYS A 19 2.89 1.74 2.96
C CYS A 19 2.16 2.87 3.70
N GLN A 20 2.76 3.36 4.79
CA GLN A 20 2.23 4.48 5.55
C GLN A 20 3.02 5.77 5.27
N ARG A 21 2.30 6.85 4.99
CA ARG A 21 2.79 8.23 4.98
C ARG A 21 1.75 9.10 5.65
N SER A 22 1.86 9.23 6.98
CA SER A 22 0.84 9.88 7.82
C SER A 22 0.34 11.20 7.19
N PRO A 23 -0.99 11.35 6.99
CA PRO A 23 -2.08 10.50 7.51
C PRO A 23 -2.53 9.36 6.58
N LEU A 24 -1.84 9.13 5.46
CA LEU A 24 -2.25 8.18 4.41
C LEU A 24 -1.68 6.79 4.65
N TRP A 25 -2.51 5.78 4.43
CA TRP A 25 -2.11 4.38 4.41
C TRP A 25 -2.58 3.74 3.12
N LEU A 26 -1.67 3.08 2.41
CA LEU A 26 -1.98 2.30 1.21
C LEU A 26 -1.91 0.82 1.56
N LEU A 27 -2.96 0.08 1.23
CA LEU A 27 -2.98 -1.38 1.19
C LEU A 27 -2.99 -1.84 -0.26
N ALA A 28 -2.10 -2.76 -0.61
CA ALA A 28 -1.94 -3.24 -1.98
C ALA A 28 -1.59 -4.72 -2.03
N GLU A 29 -1.89 -5.37 -3.15
CA GLU A 29 -1.50 -6.73 -3.46
C GLU A 29 -0.27 -6.72 -4.37
N VAL A 30 0.72 -7.55 -4.07
CA VAL A 30 1.88 -7.76 -4.94
C VAL A 30 1.45 -8.58 -6.15
N ILE A 31 1.53 -7.98 -7.33
CA ILE A 31 1.39 -8.70 -8.61
C ILE A 31 2.71 -9.40 -8.91
N GLU A 32 3.82 -8.67 -8.84
CA GLU A 32 5.15 -9.17 -9.18
C GLU A 32 6.25 -8.38 -8.46
N VAL A 33 7.35 -9.06 -8.17
CA VAL A 33 8.60 -8.43 -7.72
C VAL A 33 9.53 -8.27 -8.91
N VAL A 34 9.73 -7.02 -9.37
CA VAL A 34 10.61 -6.69 -10.49
C VAL A 34 12.03 -6.49 -9.93
N SER A 35 12.70 -7.62 -9.71
CA SER A 35 13.98 -7.69 -8.99
C SER A 35 15.10 -6.88 -9.68
N ASP A 36 15.15 -6.88 -11.01
CA ASP A 36 16.18 -6.15 -11.78
C ASP A 36 16.13 -4.62 -11.59
N ARG A 37 15.07 -4.08 -10.99
CA ARG A 37 14.86 -2.63 -10.81
C ARG A 37 14.59 -2.23 -9.36
N ASP A 38 14.66 -3.16 -8.41
CA ASP A 38 14.22 -2.94 -7.02
C ASP A 38 12.84 -2.27 -6.97
N ARG A 39 11.88 -2.85 -7.70
CA ARG A 39 10.50 -2.37 -7.77
C ARG A 39 9.49 -3.47 -7.44
N LEU A 40 8.37 -3.04 -6.87
CA LEU A 40 7.16 -3.84 -6.74
C LEU A 40 6.14 -3.39 -7.77
N TRP A 41 5.58 -4.37 -8.49
CA TRP A 41 4.37 -4.17 -9.27
C TRP A 41 3.19 -4.53 -8.39
N LEU A 42 2.35 -3.54 -8.08
CA LEU A 42 1.27 -3.67 -7.10
C LEU A 42 -0.10 -3.38 -7.73
N ARG A 43 -1.12 -4.09 -7.27
CA ARG A 43 -2.53 -3.69 -7.42
C ARG A 43 -2.95 -2.92 -6.17
N PRO A 44 -3.31 -1.63 -6.26
CA PRO A 44 -3.85 -0.92 -5.11
C PRO A 44 -5.20 -1.53 -4.72
N LEU A 45 -5.42 -1.75 -3.42
CA LEU A 45 -6.67 -2.28 -2.90
C LEU A 45 -7.47 -1.20 -2.20
N ALA A 46 -6.81 -0.45 -1.31
CA ALA A 46 -7.42 0.64 -0.58
C ALA A 46 -6.41 1.72 -0.24
N VAL A 47 -6.91 2.96 -0.15
CA VAL A 47 -6.24 4.01 0.60
C VAL A 47 -7.09 4.35 1.80
N ALA A 48 -6.47 4.42 2.97
CA ALA A 48 -7.12 4.86 4.18
C ALA A 48 -6.48 6.16 4.68
N VAL A 49 -7.31 7.05 5.21
CA VAL A 49 -6.89 8.29 5.87
C VAL A 49 -7.16 8.13 7.36
N ILE A 50 -6.11 8.32 8.17
CA ILE A 50 -6.24 8.33 9.62
C ILE A 50 -6.85 9.67 10.02
N GLU A 51 -8.07 9.62 10.53
CA GLU A 51 -8.72 10.71 11.26
C GLU A 51 -8.64 10.40 12.76
N THR A 52 -8.84 11.42 13.60
CA THR A 52 -8.55 11.45 15.05
C THR A 52 -8.79 10.13 15.80
N GLU A 53 -9.87 9.40 15.51
CA GLU A 53 -10.17 8.08 16.10
C GLU A 53 -10.74 7.07 15.09
N SER A 54 -10.67 7.35 13.79
CA SER A 54 -11.29 6.52 12.76
C SER A 54 -10.48 6.46 11.47
N TRP A 55 -10.78 5.47 10.64
CA TRP A 55 -10.21 5.33 9.31
C TRP A 55 -11.28 5.68 8.30
N GLN A 56 -11.01 6.64 7.43
CA GLN A 56 -11.79 6.80 6.21
C GLN A 56 -11.12 5.98 5.11
N VAL A 57 -11.76 4.89 4.70
CA VAL A 57 -11.24 3.97 3.69
C VAL A 57 -11.82 4.32 2.34
N PHE A 58 -11.04 4.18 1.27
CA PHE A 58 -11.45 4.38 -0.10
C PHE A 58 -11.02 3.18 -0.96
N ASP A 59 -11.96 2.67 -1.76
CA ASP A 59 -11.69 1.58 -2.71
C ASP A 59 -10.82 2.06 -3.87
N CYS A 60 -9.72 1.35 -4.11
CA CYS A 60 -8.79 1.59 -5.22
C CYS A 60 -8.63 0.38 -6.15
N ARG A 61 -9.48 -0.66 -6.04
CA ARG A 61 -9.34 -1.91 -6.82
C ARG A 61 -9.49 -1.70 -8.33
N GLU A 62 -10.23 -0.66 -8.74
CA GLU A 62 -10.40 -0.28 -10.15
C GLU A 62 -9.34 0.73 -10.64
N ASP A 63 -8.43 1.17 -9.77
CA ASP A 63 -7.35 2.08 -10.15
C ASP A 63 -6.21 1.38 -10.89
N SER A 64 -5.38 2.19 -11.56
CA SER A 64 -4.19 1.70 -12.26
C SER A 64 -3.21 1.03 -11.30
N GLN A 65 -2.61 -0.06 -11.77
CA GLN A 65 -1.53 -0.74 -11.09
C GLN A 65 -0.31 0.18 -10.92
N LEU A 66 0.47 -0.09 -9.88
CA LEU A 66 1.56 0.76 -9.42
C LEU A 66 2.90 0.07 -9.66
N LEU A 67 3.91 0.84 -10.03
CA LEU A 67 5.30 0.39 -10.05
C LEU A 67 6.11 1.29 -9.11
N VAL A 68 6.52 0.75 -7.96
CA VAL A 68 7.02 1.55 -6.83
C VAL A 68 8.30 0.95 -6.24
N PRO A 69 9.16 1.75 -5.58
CA PRO A 69 10.38 1.24 -4.93
C PRO A 69 10.08 0.12 -3.93
N LEU A 70 10.91 -0.93 -3.95
CA LEU A 70 10.75 -2.08 -3.06
C LEU A 70 10.85 -1.69 -1.58
N ASP A 71 11.77 -0.77 -1.25
CA ASP A 71 12.03 -0.33 0.13
C ASP A 71 10.96 0.62 0.70
N SER A 72 9.93 0.96 -0.09
CA SER A 72 8.83 1.83 0.35
C SER A 72 7.69 1.08 1.04
N PHE A 73 7.73 -0.26 1.04
CA PHE A 73 6.64 -1.12 1.51
C PHE A 73 7.13 -2.12 2.54
N GLU A 74 6.18 -2.61 3.32
CA GLU A 74 6.34 -3.71 4.26
C GLU A 74 5.16 -4.68 4.13
N ALA A 75 5.28 -5.88 4.69
CA ALA A 75 4.15 -6.80 4.77
C ALA A 75 3.02 -6.16 5.59
N ALA A 76 1.78 -6.27 5.11
CA ALA A 76 0.65 -5.75 5.87
C ALA A 76 0.39 -6.59 7.13
N GLU A 77 0.02 -5.93 8.23
CA GLU A 77 -0.42 -6.64 9.44
C GLU A 77 -1.81 -7.24 9.23
N ASP A 78 -2.00 -8.52 9.53
CA ASP A 78 -3.26 -9.25 9.29
C ASP A 78 -4.48 -8.52 9.85
N VAL A 79 -4.39 -8.02 11.09
CA VAL A 79 -5.50 -7.34 11.77
C VAL A 79 -5.85 -6.03 11.07
N ALA A 80 -4.86 -5.24 10.71
CA ALA A 80 -5.08 -3.97 10.00
C ALA A 80 -5.62 -4.20 8.59
N ALA A 81 -5.02 -5.14 7.85
CA ALA A 81 -5.44 -5.48 6.50
C ALA A 81 -6.89 -6.00 6.48
N ILE A 82 -7.25 -6.95 7.34
CA ILE A 82 -8.62 -7.49 7.42
C ILE A 82 -9.63 -6.38 7.74
N THR A 83 -9.30 -5.50 8.70
CA THR A 83 -10.17 -4.38 9.11
C THR A 83 -10.42 -3.39 7.98
N LEU A 84 -9.39 -3.07 7.19
CA LEU A 84 -9.53 -2.19 6.03
C LEU A 84 -10.30 -2.88 4.90
N LEU A 85 -9.98 -4.14 4.61
CA LEU A 85 -10.62 -4.91 3.54
C LEU A 85 -12.11 -5.18 3.83
N SER A 86 -12.50 -5.40 5.08
CA SER A 86 -13.92 -5.59 5.44
C SER A 86 -14.76 -4.35 5.14
N GLN A 87 -14.18 -3.14 5.29
CA GLN A 87 -14.88 -1.90 5.00
C GLN A 87 -15.11 -1.71 3.49
N LEU A 88 -14.22 -2.23 2.64
CA LEU A 88 -14.38 -2.16 1.18
C LEU A 88 -15.61 -2.94 0.67
N SER A 89 -16.03 -3.99 1.37
CA SER A 89 -17.20 -4.78 0.98
C SER A 89 -18.51 -3.99 1.08
N GLU A 90 -18.53 -2.93 1.89
CA GLU A 90 -19.71 -2.11 2.16
C GLU A 90 -19.74 -0.81 1.31
N MET A 91 -18.68 -0.52 0.56
CA MET A 91 -18.53 0.74 -0.18
C MET A 91 -18.93 0.63 -1.67
N PRO A 92 -19.55 1.67 -2.25
CA PRO A 92 -19.66 1.82 -3.70
C PRO A 92 -18.28 2.04 -4.34
N GLN A 93 -18.20 1.84 -5.66
CA GLN A 93 -16.99 1.92 -6.51
C GLN A 93 -16.07 3.13 -6.24
N ALA A 94 -14.83 3.03 -6.72
CA ALA A 94 -13.73 3.98 -6.54
C ALA A 94 -14.16 5.47 -6.55
N SER A 95 -13.89 6.16 -5.45
CA SER A 95 -14.24 7.58 -5.31
C SER A 95 -13.18 8.48 -5.95
N GLN A 96 -13.58 9.68 -6.39
CA GLN A 96 -12.62 10.68 -6.88
C GLN A 96 -11.65 11.12 -5.78
N GLU A 97 -12.11 11.14 -4.54
CA GLU A 97 -11.32 11.46 -3.34
C GLU A 97 -10.24 10.40 -3.07
N GLY A 98 -10.58 9.11 -3.10
CA GLY A 98 -9.62 8.02 -2.95
C GLY A 98 -8.49 8.10 -3.97
N ARG A 99 -8.82 8.41 -5.22
CA ARG A 99 -7.84 8.63 -6.29
C ARG A 99 -6.91 9.81 -6.03
N GLN A 100 -7.41 10.88 -5.41
CA GLN A 100 -6.59 12.02 -5.02
C GLN A 100 -5.63 11.64 -3.89
N HIS A 101 -6.09 10.89 -2.88
CA HIS A 101 -5.24 10.39 -1.80
C HIS A 101 -4.15 9.44 -2.31
N LEU A 102 -4.51 8.49 -3.17
CA LEU A 102 -3.56 7.58 -3.80
C LEU A 102 -2.48 8.36 -4.56
N ARG A 103 -2.87 9.33 -5.39
CA ARG A 103 -1.91 10.18 -6.13
C ARG A 103 -1.03 11.01 -5.20
N SER A 104 -1.57 11.50 -4.09
CA SER A 104 -0.79 12.24 -3.09
C SER A 104 0.28 11.36 -2.45
N LEU A 105 -0.10 10.15 -2.02
CA LEU A 105 0.81 9.16 -1.45
C LEU A 105 1.91 8.76 -2.46
N LEU A 106 1.55 8.51 -3.72
CA LEU A 106 2.52 8.18 -4.77
C LEU A 106 3.55 9.30 -5.00
N ARG A 107 3.12 10.57 -4.98
CA ARG A 107 4.04 11.71 -5.09
C ARG A 107 5.02 11.74 -3.93
N GLN A 108 4.57 11.46 -2.70
CA GLN A 108 5.44 11.43 -1.51
C GLN A 108 6.44 10.27 -1.58
N LEU A 109 6.00 9.09 -2.06
CA LEU A 109 6.87 7.93 -2.25
C LEU A 109 7.96 8.17 -3.30
N LEU A 110 7.62 8.82 -4.41
CA LEU A 110 8.58 9.07 -5.48
C LEU A 110 9.54 10.22 -5.15
N ALA A 111 9.10 11.23 -4.40
CA ALA A 111 9.96 12.34 -3.97
C ALA A 111 11.02 11.94 -2.93
N THR A 112 10.81 10.85 -2.20
CA THR A 112 11.75 10.34 -1.19
C THR A 112 12.75 9.32 -1.73
N ALA A 113 12.59 8.90 -2.99
CA ALA A 113 13.45 7.90 -3.64
C ALA A 113 14.50 8.52 -4.60
N ALA A 114 14.68 9.84 -4.58
CA ALA A 114 15.65 10.61 -5.35
C ALA A 114 16.73 11.20 -4.42
#